data_AF-A0AAV2RJ82-F1
#
_entry.id   AF-A0AAV2RJ82-F1
#
_cell.length_a   1.000
_cell.length_b   1.000
_cell.length_c   1.000
_cell.angle_alpha   90.00
_cell.angle_beta   90.00
_cell.angle_gamma   90.00
#
_symmetry.space_group_name_H-M   'P 1'
#
loop_
_entity.id
_entity.type
_entity.pdbx_description
1 polymer ?
#
loop_
_entity_poly.entity_id
_entity_poly.type
_entity_poly.pdbx_seq_one_letter_code
_entity_poly.pdbx_strand_id
1 'polypeptide(L)'
;MSRHEGVSCDACLKANFRGRRYKCLICYDYDLCAACYERGATTTRHTTEHPMQCILTRHDFDVYYGGEALSVDQPQSLTCPFCGKMGYTETTLQDHVSVEHSDTYEVVCPICASVPGGDPNHVTDDFAAHLTLDHRSGAPRDLDEGSSSRHGVRRMPHQTRGRGHRPGRNMTFGIIWNTLFKE
;
A
#
# COMPACT_ATOMS: atom_id res chain seq x y z
N MET A 1 -9.83 7.53 3.31
CA MET A 1 -9.21 8.52 2.40
C MET A 1 -9.83 8.33 1.01
N SER A 2 -10.12 9.41 0.28
CA SER A 2 -10.77 9.36 -1.05
C SER A 2 -9.80 9.57 -2.22
N ARG A 3 -8.50 9.57 -1.93
CA ARG A 3 -7.40 9.80 -2.88
C ARG A 3 -6.28 8.82 -2.57
N HIS A 4 -5.49 8.49 -3.59
CA HIS A 4 -4.23 7.76 -3.43
C HIS A 4 -3.11 8.73 -3.01
N GLU A 5 -3.03 9.02 -1.71
CA GLU A 5 -2.01 9.94 -1.17
C GLU A 5 -0.60 9.38 -1.35
N GLY A 6 0.34 10.24 -1.78
CA GLY A 6 1.73 9.86 -2.04
C GLY A 6 1.96 9.11 -3.35
N VAL A 7 0.92 8.90 -4.16
CA VAL A 7 1.01 8.21 -5.45
C VAL A 7 0.86 9.20 -6.60
N SER A 8 1.69 9.04 -7.63
CA SER A 8 1.61 9.80 -8.88
C SER A 8 1.42 8.87 -10.06
N CYS A 9 0.73 9.35 -11.09
CA CYS A 9 0.62 8.63 -12.35
C CYS A 9 1.89 8.87 -13.18
N ASP A 10 2.59 7.81 -13.60
CA ASP A 10 3.85 7.93 -14.37
C ASP A 10 3.65 8.47 -15.79
N ALA A 11 2.45 8.34 -16.35
CA ALA A 11 2.16 8.82 -17.69
C ALA A 11 1.79 10.31 -17.75
N CYS A 12 1.05 10.82 -16.75
CA CYS A 12 0.54 12.20 -16.78
C CYS A 12 1.00 13.06 -15.59
N LEU A 13 1.82 12.50 -14.71
CA LEU A 13 2.39 13.14 -13.51
C LEU A 13 1.36 13.67 -12.51
N LYS A 14 0.08 13.28 -12.66
CA LYS A 14 -0.97 13.66 -11.73
C LYS A 14 -0.76 12.95 -10.39
N ALA A 15 -0.45 13.71 -9.36
CA ALA A 15 -0.33 13.23 -7.98
C ALA A 15 -1.68 13.18 -7.26
N ASN A 16 -1.78 12.34 -6.22
CA ASN A 16 -2.90 12.28 -5.27
C ASN A 16 -4.28 12.18 -5.95
N PHE A 17 -4.35 11.37 -7.01
CA PHE A 17 -5.56 11.25 -7.82
C PHE A 17 -6.65 10.42 -7.13
N ARG A 18 -7.88 10.61 -7.60
CA ARG A 18 -9.08 9.89 -7.14
C ARG A 18 -9.44 8.75 -8.08
N GLY A 19 -10.26 7.82 -7.61
CA GLY A 19 -10.75 6.70 -8.40
C GLY A 19 -9.69 5.59 -8.49
N ARG A 20 -9.74 4.81 -9.58
CA ARG A 20 -8.90 3.62 -9.75
C ARG A 20 -7.43 3.98 -9.97
N ARG A 21 -6.56 3.38 -9.18
CA ARG A 21 -5.12 3.25 -9.43
C ARG A 21 -4.85 1.91 -10.12
N TYR A 22 -3.94 1.92 -11.08
CA TYR A 22 -3.48 0.71 -11.76
C TYR A 22 -1.98 0.60 -11.54
N LYS A 23 -1.55 -0.42 -10.80
CA LYS A 23 -0.15 -0.70 -10.57
C LYS A 23 0.35 -1.75 -11.54
N CYS A 24 1.48 -1.50 -12.19
CA CYS A 24 2.10 -2.51 -13.04
C CYS A 24 2.71 -3.61 -12.20
N LEU A 25 2.49 -4.87 -12.61
CA LEU A 25 3.03 -6.03 -11.92
C LEU A 25 4.39 -6.48 -12.46
N ILE A 26 4.91 -5.78 -13.47
CA ILE A 26 6.21 -6.05 -14.10
C ILE A 26 7.17 -4.89 -13.85
N CYS A 27 6.69 -3.66 -14.02
CA CYS A 27 7.52 -2.47 -13.87
C CYS A 27 7.64 -2.09 -12.39
N TYR A 28 8.86 -1.89 -11.92
CA TYR A 28 9.12 -1.34 -10.59
C TYR A 28 8.56 0.08 -10.47
N ASP A 29 7.81 0.33 -9.40
CA ASP A 29 7.24 1.64 -9.03
C ASP A 29 6.49 2.36 -10.17
N TYR A 30 5.74 1.59 -10.98
CA TYR A 30 4.96 2.14 -12.08
C TYR A 30 3.46 2.08 -11.80
N ASP A 31 2.81 3.24 -11.84
CA ASP A 31 1.43 3.47 -11.49
C ASP A 31 0.73 4.37 -12.51
N LEU A 32 -0.47 3.97 -12.92
CA LEU A 32 -1.33 4.73 -13.81
C LEU A 32 -2.63 5.11 -13.12
N CYS A 33 -3.10 6.33 -13.38
CA CYS A 33 -4.48 6.68 -13.12
C CYS A 33 -5.41 6.03 -14.15
N ALA A 34 -6.69 5.86 -13.81
CA ALA A 34 -7.69 5.26 -14.69
C ALA A 34 -7.68 5.80 -16.14
N ALA A 35 -7.61 7.12 -16.30
CA ALA A 35 -7.61 7.74 -17.62
C ALA A 35 -6.38 7.39 -18.47
N CYS A 36 -5.21 7.20 -17.85
CA CYS A 36 -4.00 6.81 -18.57
C CYS A 36 -3.99 5.32 -18.90
N TYR A 37 -4.49 4.50 -17.99
CA TYR A 37 -4.68 3.07 -18.24
C TYR A 37 -5.66 2.82 -19.40
N GLU A 38 -6.83 3.46 -19.38
CA GLU A 38 -7.87 3.31 -20.41
C GLU A 38 -7.43 3.83 -21.80
N ARG A 39 -6.52 4.81 -21.82
CA ARG A 39 -5.93 5.32 -23.08
C ARG A 39 -4.79 4.44 -23.61
N GLY A 40 -4.39 3.41 -22.88
CA GLY A 40 -3.25 2.56 -23.24
C GLY A 40 -1.92 3.32 -23.20
N ALA A 41 -1.68 4.10 -22.14
CA ALA A 41 -0.42 4.81 -21.99
C ALA A 41 0.78 3.86 -21.95
N THR A 42 1.82 4.16 -22.70
CA THR A 42 3.07 3.39 -22.76
C THR A 42 4.27 4.29 -22.46
N THR A 43 5.36 3.68 -21.99
CA THR A 43 6.65 4.36 -21.76
C THR A 43 7.79 3.45 -22.22
N THR A 44 9.04 3.89 -22.03
CA THR A 44 10.22 3.10 -22.38
C THR A 44 10.29 1.74 -21.70
N ARG A 45 9.74 1.62 -20.48
CA ARG A 45 9.78 0.40 -19.66
C ARG A 45 8.41 -0.26 -19.47
N HIS A 46 7.34 0.36 -19.93
CA HIS A 46 5.96 -0.12 -19.75
C HIS A 46 5.21 -0.20 -21.07
N THR A 47 4.54 -1.32 -21.30
CA THR A 47 3.64 -1.55 -22.43
C THR A 47 2.24 -1.93 -21.94
N THR A 48 1.24 -1.82 -22.81
CA THR A 48 -0.15 -2.21 -22.50
C THR A 48 -0.33 -3.71 -22.25
N GLU A 49 0.66 -4.52 -22.65
CA GLU A 49 0.65 -5.97 -22.45
C GLU A 49 1.10 -6.37 -21.04
N HIS A 50 1.67 -5.42 -20.26
CA HIS A 50 2.05 -5.73 -18.89
C HIS A 50 0.80 -5.88 -18.02
N PRO A 51 0.68 -6.96 -17.23
CA PRO A 51 -0.42 -7.13 -16.31
C PRO A 51 -0.44 -6.03 -15.25
N MET A 52 -1.65 -5.54 -14.96
CA MET A 52 -1.89 -4.43 -14.04
C MET A 52 -2.83 -4.87 -12.92
N GLN A 53 -2.51 -4.51 -11.67
CA GLN A 53 -3.42 -4.64 -10.53
C GLN A 53 -4.23 -3.36 -10.35
N CYS A 54 -5.56 -3.48 -10.31
CA CYS A 54 -6.43 -2.37 -9.95
C CYS A 54 -6.48 -2.25 -8.42
N ILE A 55 -6.20 -1.05 -7.90
CA ILE A 55 -6.20 -0.72 -6.48
C ILE A 55 -7.24 0.39 -6.27
N LEU A 56 -8.19 0.14 -5.37
CA LEU A 56 -9.22 1.10 -4.98
C LEU A 56 -8.85 1.76 -3.65
N THR A 57 -9.26 3.01 -3.47
CA THR A 57 -9.27 3.60 -2.13
C THR A 57 -10.39 2.96 -1.30
N ARG A 58 -10.25 2.96 0.02
CA ARG A 58 -11.32 2.51 0.93
C ARG A 58 -12.66 3.22 0.66
N HIS A 59 -12.63 4.52 0.38
CA HIS A 59 -13.85 5.27 0.09
C HIS A 59 -14.50 4.82 -1.23
N ASP A 60 -13.70 4.65 -2.29
CA ASP A 60 -14.24 4.22 -3.58
C ASP A 60 -14.81 2.80 -3.49
N PHE A 61 -14.16 1.93 -2.72
CA PHE A 61 -14.67 0.61 -2.39
C PHE A 61 -16.07 0.67 -1.74
N ASP A 62 -16.20 1.46 -0.67
CA ASP A 62 -17.45 1.57 0.09
C ASP A 62 -18.60 2.05 -0.81
N VAL A 63 -18.30 2.97 -1.74
CA VAL A 63 -19.27 3.53 -2.70
C VAL A 63 -19.67 2.50 -3.76
N TYR A 64 -18.73 1.75 -4.33
CA TYR A 64 -19.02 0.80 -5.41
C TYR A 64 -19.73 -0.46 -4.92
N TYR A 65 -19.43 -0.93 -3.72
CA TYR A 65 -19.97 -2.18 -3.17
C TYR A 65 -21.07 -1.96 -2.11
N GLY A 66 -21.59 -0.73 -2.00
CA GLY A 66 -22.83 -0.44 -1.27
C GLY A 66 -22.75 -0.57 0.24
N GLY A 67 -21.55 -0.67 0.83
CA GLY A 67 -21.36 -0.77 2.27
C GLY A 67 -21.95 -2.03 2.93
N GLU A 68 -22.47 -2.98 2.15
CA GLU A 68 -22.69 -4.34 2.63
C GLU A 68 -21.31 -4.84 3.06
N ALA A 69 -21.20 -5.31 4.30
CA ALA A 69 -19.97 -5.91 4.80
C ALA A 69 -19.74 -7.24 4.05
N LEU A 70 -19.30 -7.14 2.79
CA LEU A 70 -18.52 -8.18 2.17
C LEU A 70 -17.43 -8.49 3.19
N SER A 71 -17.29 -9.76 3.56
CA SER A 71 -16.21 -10.20 4.42
C SER A 71 -14.93 -9.53 3.94
N VAL A 72 -14.07 -9.11 4.88
CA VAL A 72 -12.75 -8.47 4.64
C VAL A 72 -11.91 -9.21 3.56
N ASP A 73 -12.32 -10.43 3.24
CA ASP A 73 -11.83 -11.37 2.25
C ASP A 73 -12.23 -11.15 0.76
N GLN A 74 -13.21 -10.30 0.38
CA GLN A 74 -13.57 -10.15 -1.06
C GLN A 74 -13.99 -8.74 -1.47
N PRO A 75 -13.10 -8.02 -2.18
CA PRO A 75 -13.02 -8.00 -3.63
C PRO A 75 -11.55 -7.84 -4.08
N GLN A 76 -10.73 -8.80 -3.68
CA GLN A 76 -9.39 -8.93 -4.23
C GLN A 76 -9.55 -9.57 -5.61
N SER A 77 -10.02 -8.83 -6.62
CA SER A 77 -9.88 -9.29 -8.00
C SER A 77 -8.41 -9.17 -8.37
N LEU A 78 -7.60 -10.12 -7.89
CA LEU A 78 -6.16 -10.13 -8.12
C LEU A 78 -5.89 -10.47 -9.57
N THR A 79 -4.92 -9.78 -10.13
CA THR A 79 -4.38 -10.03 -11.46
C THR A 79 -3.17 -10.95 -11.32
N CYS A 80 -3.15 -12.05 -12.07
CA CYS A 80 -1.95 -12.87 -12.18
C CYS A 80 -0.84 -12.09 -12.90
N PRO A 81 0.34 -11.92 -12.29
CA PRO A 81 1.43 -11.16 -12.90
C PRO A 81 2.08 -11.88 -14.08
N PHE A 82 1.80 -13.18 -14.26
CA PHE A 82 2.36 -13.96 -15.37
C PHE A 82 1.51 -13.94 -16.64
N CYS A 83 0.18 -13.88 -16.51
CA CYS A 83 -0.74 -13.98 -17.67
C CYS A 83 -1.82 -12.90 -17.73
N GLY A 84 -1.89 -11.99 -16.75
CA GLY A 84 -2.89 -10.92 -16.72
C GLY A 84 -4.33 -11.34 -16.49
N LYS A 85 -4.62 -12.64 -16.33
CA LYS A 85 -5.95 -13.11 -15.91
C LYS A 85 -6.31 -12.49 -14.56
N MET A 86 -7.53 -12.00 -14.43
CA MET A 86 -8.04 -11.32 -13.23
C MET A 86 -9.14 -12.13 -12.56
N GLY A 87 -9.53 -11.72 -11.36
CA GLY A 87 -10.67 -12.30 -10.63
C GLY A 87 -10.29 -13.43 -9.69
N TYR A 88 -9.01 -13.53 -9.35
CA TYR A 88 -8.53 -14.50 -8.36
C TYR A 88 -8.58 -13.91 -6.96
N THR A 89 -9.13 -14.65 -6.01
CA THR A 89 -8.79 -14.50 -4.59
C THR A 89 -7.33 -14.88 -4.34
N GLU A 90 -6.78 -14.50 -3.19
CA GLU A 90 -5.45 -14.89 -2.72
C GLU A 90 -5.18 -16.40 -2.87
N THR A 91 -6.06 -17.25 -2.35
CA THR A 91 -5.93 -18.71 -2.46
C THR A 91 -6.00 -19.19 -3.90
N THR A 92 -6.98 -18.72 -4.67
CA THR A 92 -7.13 -19.15 -6.07
C THR A 92 -6.00 -18.65 -6.97
N LEU A 93 -5.37 -17.52 -6.64
CA LEU A 93 -4.21 -17.02 -7.37
C LEU A 93 -3.00 -17.92 -7.11
N GLN A 94 -2.79 -18.32 -5.85
CA GLN A 94 -1.74 -19.26 -5.50
C GLN A 94 -1.90 -20.59 -6.24
N ASP A 95 -3.10 -21.17 -6.21
CA ASP A 95 -3.40 -22.42 -6.93
C ASP A 95 -3.14 -22.25 -8.42
N HIS A 96 -3.67 -21.17 -9.03
CA HIS A 96 -3.45 -20.85 -10.44
C HIS A 96 -1.97 -20.75 -10.81
N VAL A 97 -1.20 -20.00 -10.03
CA VAL A 97 0.22 -19.78 -10.29
C VAL A 97 0.99 -21.09 -10.21
N SER A 98 0.73 -21.91 -9.19
CA SER A 98 1.44 -23.16 -8.96
C SER A 98 1.17 -24.25 -10.01
N VAL A 99 0.01 -24.21 -10.68
CA VAL A 99 -0.39 -25.22 -11.67
C VAL A 99 -0.07 -24.79 -13.09
N GLU A 100 -0.33 -23.52 -13.43
CA GLU A 100 -0.32 -23.05 -14.82
C GLU A 100 1.02 -22.42 -15.23
N HIS A 101 1.89 -22.07 -14.29
CA HIS A 101 3.14 -21.36 -14.56
C HIS A 101 4.33 -22.09 -13.95
N SER A 102 5.19 -22.65 -14.80
CA SER A 102 6.47 -23.27 -14.41
C SER A 102 7.67 -22.33 -14.57
N ASP A 103 7.58 -21.39 -15.51
CA ASP A 103 8.62 -20.41 -15.77
C ASP A 103 8.45 -19.22 -14.84
N THR A 104 9.55 -18.79 -14.22
CA THR A 104 9.53 -17.67 -13.29
C THR A 104 10.38 -16.51 -13.79
N TYR A 105 9.86 -15.30 -13.58
CA TYR A 105 10.57 -14.05 -13.75
C TYR A 105 10.14 -13.09 -12.65
N GLU A 106 10.92 -12.04 -12.43
CA GLU A 106 10.65 -11.06 -11.39
C GLU A 106 9.32 -10.35 -11.62
N VAL A 107 8.46 -10.38 -10.61
CA VAL A 107 7.14 -9.75 -10.62
C VAL A 107 6.88 -9.02 -9.32
N VAL A 108 6.06 -7.97 -9.39
CA VAL A 108 5.53 -7.28 -8.20
C VAL A 108 4.34 -8.07 -7.68
N CYS A 109 4.30 -8.33 -6.38
CA CYS A 109 3.19 -9.05 -5.76
C CYS A 109 1.91 -8.18 -5.73
N PRO A 110 0.80 -8.60 -6.38
CA PRO A 110 -0.46 -7.85 -6.39
C PRO A 110 -1.12 -7.75 -5.01
N ILE A 111 -0.84 -8.68 -4.10
CA ILE A 111 -1.36 -8.68 -2.72
C ILE A 111 -0.64 -7.60 -1.91
N CYS A 112 0.70 -7.65 -1.86
CA CYS A 112 1.52 -6.64 -1.19
C CYS A 112 1.24 -5.22 -1.70
N ALA A 113 1.02 -5.08 -3.02
CA ALA A 113 0.61 -3.85 -3.68
C ALA A 113 -0.71 -3.27 -3.16
N SER A 114 -1.64 -4.12 -2.75
CA SER A 114 -3.03 -3.74 -2.48
C SER A 114 -3.35 -3.64 -0.99
N VAL A 115 -2.60 -4.31 -0.12
CA VAL A 115 -2.88 -4.32 1.33
C VAL A 115 -2.42 -3.02 2.02
N PRO A 116 -3.23 -2.45 2.93
CA PRO A 116 -2.80 -1.30 3.73
C PRO A 116 -1.57 -1.62 4.58
N GLY A 117 -0.50 -0.84 4.40
CA GLY A 117 0.77 -1.01 5.14
C GLY A 117 1.68 -2.12 4.59
N GLY A 118 1.33 -2.76 3.47
CA GLY A 118 2.26 -3.59 2.70
C GLY A 118 3.28 -2.75 1.95
N ASP A 119 4.33 -3.39 1.43
CA ASP A 119 5.26 -2.78 0.48
C ASP A 119 4.65 -2.83 -0.93
N PRO A 120 4.30 -1.68 -1.54
CA PRO A 120 3.68 -1.69 -2.84
C PRO A 120 4.57 -2.23 -3.95
N ASN A 121 5.89 -2.13 -3.78
CA ASN A 121 6.89 -2.48 -4.77
C ASN A 121 7.63 -3.78 -4.43
N HIS A 122 7.03 -4.65 -3.61
CA HIS A 122 7.62 -5.96 -3.27
C HIS A 122 7.78 -6.81 -4.53
N VAL A 123 9.02 -6.95 -4.99
CA VAL A 123 9.42 -7.78 -6.14
C VAL A 123 9.86 -9.16 -5.65
N THR A 124 9.45 -10.21 -6.37
CA THR A 124 9.85 -11.59 -6.10
C THR A 124 10.12 -12.33 -7.42
N ASP A 125 11.13 -13.18 -7.42
CA ASP A 125 11.53 -14.08 -8.50
C ASP A 125 10.90 -15.48 -8.38
N ASP A 126 10.46 -15.88 -7.18
CA ASP A 126 9.64 -17.08 -6.92
C ASP A 126 8.28 -16.68 -6.30
N PHE A 127 7.37 -16.26 -7.18
CA PHE A 127 6.06 -15.78 -6.78
C PHE A 127 5.21 -16.87 -6.10
N ALA A 128 5.31 -18.12 -6.53
CA ALA A 128 4.55 -19.23 -5.95
C ALA A 128 4.99 -19.52 -4.50
N ALA A 129 6.30 -19.53 -4.25
CA ALA A 129 6.84 -19.67 -2.90
C ALA A 129 6.48 -18.47 -2.02
N HIS A 130 6.58 -17.23 -2.53
CA HIS A 130 6.17 -16.03 -1.81
C HIS A 130 4.71 -16.09 -1.36
N LEU A 131 3.78 -16.44 -2.26
CA LEU A 131 2.37 -16.62 -1.90
C LEU A 131 2.19 -17.70 -0.82
N THR A 132 2.98 -18.77 -0.89
CA THR A 132 2.90 -19.88 0.07
C THR A 132 3.34 -19.48 1.49
N LEU A 133 4.39 -18.66 1.61
CA LEU A 133 5.00 -18.32 2.89
C LEU A 133 4.35 -17.10 3.54
N ASP A 134 3.94 -16.12 2.74
CA ASP A 134 3.52 -14.80 3.24
C ASP A 134 1.99 -14.57 3.20
N HIS A 135 1.26 -15.39 2.43
CA HIS A 135 -0.15 -15.12 2.05
C HIS A 135 -1.09 -16.35 2.20
N ARG A 136 -0.58 -17.59 2.21
CA ARG A 136 -1.40 -18.84 2.21
C ARG A 136 -2.31 -19.04 3.43
N SER A 137 -2.13 -18.28 4.49
CA SER A 137 -2.86 -18.48 5.74
C SER A 137 -3.43 -17.15 6.20
N GLY A 138 -4.76 -17.07 6.29
CA GLY A 138 -5.46 -16.10 7.12
C GLY A 138 -5.13 -16.30 8.59
N ALA A 139 -3.85 -16.23 8.96
CA ALA A 139 -3.43 -16.08 10.33
C ALA A 139 -4.01 -14.73 10.79
N PRO A 140 -4.92 -14.75 11.78
CA PRO A 140 -5.32 -13.51 12.42
C PRO A 140 -4.02 -12.85 12.89
N ARG A 141 -3.85 -11.57 12.57
CA ARG A 141 -3.03 -10.73 13.44
C ARG A 141 -3.82 -10.64 14.75
N ASP A 142 -3.71 -11.67 15.59
CA ASP A 142 -4.36 -11.73 16.88
C ASP A 142 -4.03 -10.43 17.63
N LEU A 143 -5.09 -9.78 18.09
CA LEU A 143 -5.03 -8.75 19.11
C LEU A 143 -4.35 -9.37 20.33
N ASP A 144 -3.17 -8.88 20.71
CA ASP A 144 -2.76 -8.92 22.12
C ASP A 144 -2.42 -7.51 22.60
N GLU A 145 -3.27 -7.10 23.53
CA GLU A 145 -3.29 -5.88 24.31
C GLU A 145 -2.27 -6.02 25.45
N GLY A 146 -1.63 -4.91 25.84
CA GLY A 146 -0.52 -4.97 26.79
C GLY A 146 -0.89 -5.51 28.17
N SER A 147 0.06 -6.16 28.84
CA SER A 147 0.60 -5.70 30.13
C SER A 147 1.48 -6.74 30.85
N SER A 148 2.68 -6.27 31.20
CA SER A 148 3.30 -6.41 32.52
C SER A 148 3.90 -7.76 32.99
N SER A 149 5.22 -7.66 33.20
CA SER A 149 6.00 -8.12 34.37
C SER A 149 6.70 -9.48 34.29
N ARG A 150 8.04 -9.45 34.28
CA ARG A 150 8.89 -9.72 35.47
C ARG A 150 10.36 -9.87 35.07
N HIS A 151 11.19 -8.90 35.44
CA HIS A 151 12.50 -9.18 36.05
C HIS A 151 12.78 -8.06 37.06
N GLY A 152 12.71 -8.42 38.33
CA GLY A 152 13.08 -7.55 39.45
C GLY A 152 14.57 -7.61 39.78
N VAL A 153 14.94 -6.79 40.79
CA VAL A 153 16.24 -6.62 41.51
C VAL A 153 16.81 -5.23 41.18
N ARG A 154 16.96 -4.22 42.05
CA ARG A 154 16.90 -4.01 43.51
C ARG A 154 16.56 -2.51 43.79
N ARG A 155 16.08 -2.20 45.00
CA ARG A 155 15.64 -0.85 45.46
C ARG A 155 16.67 -0.13 46.35
N MET A 156 16.81 1.19 46.09
CA MET A 156 16.86 2.37 47.02
C MET A 156 18.17 2.70 47.82
N PRO A 157 18.39 3.94 48.37
CA PRO A 157 17.57 5.18 48.40
C PRO A 157 18.24 6.59 48.20
N HIS A 158 17.41 7.57 47.81
CA HIS A 158 17.19 8.99 48.28
C HIS A 158 18.32 10.03 48.53
N GLN A 159 18.26 11.20 47.84
CA GLN A 159 18.20 12.55 48.48
C GLN A 159 17.83 13.75 47.56
N THR A 160 16.65 14.32 47.86
CA THR A 160 16.30 15.75 48.04
C THR A 160 16.36 16.85 46.95
N ARG A 161 15.22 17.58 46.93
CA ARG A 161 15.02 19.06 46.83
C ARG A 161 15.08 19.75 45.46
N GLY A 162 13.97 20.43 45.12
CA GLY A 162 13.98 21.60 44.24
C GLY A 162 12.58 22.06 43.79
N ARG A 163 12.08 23.15 44.38
CA ARG A 163 10.84 23.86 44.03
C ARG A 163 10.97 24.62 42.70
N GLY A 164 9.84 24.88 42.01
CA GLY A 164 9.72 26.12 41.22
C GLY A 164 8.77 26.13 40.02
N HIS A 165 7.61 26.76 40.20
CA HIS A 165 6.93 27.70 39.27
C HIS A 165 6.64 27.35 37.78
N ARG A 166 5.33 27.30 37.46
CA ARG A 166 4.71 27.92 36.24
C ARG A 166 4.75 29.46 36.38
N PRO A 167 4.49 30.34 35.36
CA PRO A 167 3.78 30.11 34.08
C PRO A 167 4.25 30.91 32.83
N GLY A 168 3.71 30.55 31.65
CA GLY A 168 3.12 31.49 30.67
C GLY A 168 4.01 32.16 29.60
N ARG A 169 3.60 32.08 28.33
CA ARG A 169 2.80 33.10 27.59
C ARG A 169 3.00 32.93 26.07
N ASN A 170 1.88 33.07 25.35
CA ASN A 170 1.78 33.33 23.91
C ASN A 170 2.69 34.50 23.48
N MET A 171 3.08 34.56 22.20
CA MET A 171 2.84 35.71 21.31
C MET A 171 2.95 35.33 19.82
N THR A 172 2.13 36.05 19.07
CA THR A 172 1.79 36.07 17.65
C THR A 172 2.75 36.89 16.76
N PHE A 173 2.54 36.80 15.44
CA PHE A 173 2.71 37.81 14.36
C PHE A 173 3.91 37.75 13.38
N GLY A 174 3.57 38.02 12.10
CA GLY A 174 4.42 38.46 10.97
C GLY A 174 4.43 37.45 9.81
N ILE A 175 3.70 37.55 8.68
CA ILE A 175 3.44 38.60 7.66
C ILE A 175 4.65 38.94 6.75
N ILE A 176 4.63 38.34 5.55
CA ILE A 176 4.83 38.87 4.16
C ILE A 176 6.21 39.38 3.64
N TRP A 177 6.41 39.09 2.33
CA TRP A 177 7.28 39.68 1.27
C TRP A 177 8.72 39.10 1.18
N ASN A 178 9.32 38.73 0.04
CA ASN A 178 9.35 39.23 -1.36
C ASN A 178 9.57 38.05 -2.34
N THR A 179 8.87 37.90 -3.48
CA THR A 179 9.08 38.49 -4.84
C THR A 179 10.52 38.63 -5.34
N LEU A 180 10.86 37.90 -6.40
CA LEU A 180 11.83 38.14 -7.50
C LEU A 180 11.88 36.84 -8.32
N PHE A 181 11.32 36.64 -9.53
CA PHE A 181 11.38 37.32 -10.84
C PHE A 181 12.79 37.49 -11.43
N LYS A 182 12.93 36.93 -12.65
CA LYS A 182 14.05 37.01 -13.62
C LYS A 182 15.29 36.19 -13.23
N GLU A 183 15.81 35.30 -14.08
CA GLU A 183 15.90 35.34 -15.55
C GLU A 183 15.56 34.01 -16.22
#